data_AF-A0A1H2TXM3-F1
#
_entry.id   AF-A0A1H2TXM3-F1
#
_cell.length_a   1.000
_cell.length_b   1.000
_cell.length_c   1.000
_cell.angle_alpha   90.00
_cell.angle_beta   90.00
_cell.angle_gamma   90.00
#
_symmetry.space_group_name_H-M   'P 1'
#
loop_
_entity.id
_entity.type
_entity.pdbx_description
1 polymer ?
#
loop_
_entity_poly.entity_id
_entity_poly.type
_entity_poly.pdbx_seq_one_letter_code
_entity_poly.pdbx_strand_id
1 'polypeptide(L)'
;MAEDAVCAGFFRAAEGAKISCLDQFQEGNLISFILGNLLEAFYNFFAAVLNPSMWLDWSNSEALMRFIYYGASVELFFVLLVGLLIVTAVGIWERSFMWGCVRGLEGFANVTGRFFAWAGLLMVLQQIIIVFMQRIFTRPDISIGFGIPLQFDISWFAEELKLFNALVVCLCVSYTFVQGGHVRVDLFYAGAKFRTKRVIDMFGALFFMIPFAIVTWLYGWFFLWRHLVTPNPSASDRLELLLRKARLLKWNVETIGFSPNGFNGYFLFKILLCAFCAMVILQAISVFYRALLEFREGPESEDKYLDRDTLGEGEEAYEGTH
;
A
#
# COMPACT_ATOMS: atom_id res chain seq x y z
N MET A 1 46.98 -6.39 -10.16
CA MET A 1 46.52 -6.68 -8.80
C MET A 1 45.03 -6.43 -8.80
N ALA A 2 44.23 -7.47 -8.53
CA ALA A 2 42.79 -7.32 -8.41
C ALA A 2 42.53 -6.40 -7.22
N GLU A 3 42.07 -5.18 -7.48
CA GLU A 3 41.49 -4.36 -6.42
C GLU A 3 40.17 -5.02 -6.05
N ASP A 4 40.04 -5.39 -4.78
CA ASP A 4 38.87 -6.03 -4.20
C ASP A 4 37.63 -5.17 -4.45
N ALA A 5 36.86 -5.55 -5.47
CA ALA A 5 35.56 -4.97 -5.76
C ALA A 5 34.58 -5.43 -4.65
N VAL A 6 34.50 -4.64 -3.57
CA VAL A 6 33.54 -4.86 -2.50
C VAL A 6 32.16 -4.53 -3.07
N CYS A 7 31.26 -5.51 -3.10
CA CYS A 7 29.84 -5.29 -3.39
C CYS A 7 29.26 -4.34 -2.33
N ALA A 8 29.23 -3.05 -2.63
CA ALA A 8 28.66 -2.03 -1.78
C ALA A 8 27.18 -1.91 -2.11
N GLY A 9 26.33 -2.60 -1.36
CA GLY A 9 24.89 -2.37 -1.46
C GLY A 9 24.47 -1.03 -0.86
N PHE A 10 23.16 -0.80 -0.98
CA PHE A 10 22.36 0.41 -0.75
C PHE A 10 22.81 1.40 0.36
N PHE A 11 23.45 0.94 1.43
CA PHE A 11 23.81 1.77 2.57
C PHE A 11 25.22 2.39 2.55
N ARG A 12 26.07 2.08 1.54
CA ARG A 12 27.47 2.55 1.47
C ARG A 12 27.82 3.45 0.29
N ALA A 13 26.84 4.13 -0.30
CA ALA A 13 27.13 5.21 -1.27
C ALA A 13 27.80 6.47 -0.64
N ALA A 14 28.12 6.48 0.66
CA ALA A 14 28.63 7.65 1.38
C ALA A 14 30.16 7.70 1.58
N GLU A 15 30.93 6.67 1.21
CA GLU A 15 32.39 6.69 1.42
C GLU A 15 33.16 6.26 0.17
N GLY A 16 33.29 7.17 -0.80
CA GLY A 16 34.44 7.23 -1.72
C GLY A 16 34.81 5.98 -2.53
N ALA A 17 33.96 4.95 -2.59
CA ALA A 17 34.24 3.73 -3.31
C ALA A 17 34.14 4.01 -4.82
N LYS A 18 35.28 3.92 -5.51
CA LYS A 18 35.34 3.95 -6.97
C LYS A 18 34.66 2.69 -7.50
N ILE A 19 33.47 2.89 -8.07
CA ILE A 19 32.70 1.93 -8.87
C ILE A 19 32.16 0.77 -8.04
N SER A 20 30.86 0.84 -7.74
CA SER A 20 30.11 -0.35 -7.34
C SER A 20 30.08 -1.33 -8.50
N CYS A 21 30.22 -2.64 -8.27
CA CYS A 21 29.97 -3.67 -9.29
C CYS A 21 28.65 -3.45 -10.07
N LEU A 22 27.69 -2.71 -9.48
CA LEU A 22 26.39 -2.38 -10.05
C LEU A 22 26.37 -1.41 -11.23
N ASP A 23 27.29 -0.45 -11.34
CA ASP A 23 27.32 0.44 -12.52
C ASP A 23 27.64 -0.38 -13.80
N GLN A 24 28.44 -1.45 -13.67
CA GLN A 24 28.72 -2.37 -14.78
C GLN A 24 27.55 -3.29 -15.15
N PHE A 25 26.66 -3.63 -14.21
CA PHE A 25 25.49 -4.49 -14.50
C PHE A 25 24.23 -3.69 -14.89
N GLN A 26 24.09 -2.44 -14.42
CA GLN A 26 23.03 -1.51 -14.85
C GLN A 26 23.22 -1.03 -16.29
N GLU A 27 24.46 -0.91 -16.77
CA GLU A 27 24.77 -0.59 -18.18
C GLU A 27 24.73 -1.83 -19.11
N GLY A 28 24.47 -3.02 -18.57
CA GLY A 28 24.42 -4.28 -19.30
C GLY A 28 23.06 -4.60 -19.95
N ASN A 29 22.95 -5.77 -20.58
CA ASN A 29 21.69 -6.29 -21.12
C ASN A 29 20.64 -6.51 -20.00
N LEU A 30 19.34 -6.48 -20.35
CA LEU A 30 18.21 -6.63 -19.42
C LEU A 30 18.32 -7.85 -18.47
N ILE A 31 18.91 -8.95 -18.94
CA ILE A 31 19.13 -10.15 -18.13
C ILE A 31 20.16 -9.89 -17.02
N SER A 32 21.26 -9.20 -17.34
CA SER A 32 22.30 -8.84 -16.38
C SER A 32 21.77 -7.90 -15.31
N PHE A 33 20.90 -6.96 -15.69
CA PHE A 33 20.21 -6.08 -14.75
C PHE A 33 19.35 -6.86 -13.76
N ILE A 34 18.47 -7.77 -14.25
CA ILE A 34 17.57 -8.54 -13.38
C ILE A 34 18.36 -9.46 -12.44
N LEU A 35 19.34 -10.21 -12.96
CA LEU A 35 20.13 -11.14 -12.16
C LEU A 35 20.99 -10.42 -11.11
N GLY A 36 21.57 -9.27 -11.47
CA GLY A 36 22.34 -8.45 -10.54
C GLY A 36 21.50 -8.01 -9.34
N ASN A 37 20.34 -7.41 -9.61
CA ASN A 37 19.44 -6.95 -8.54
C ASN A 37 18.85 -8.11 -7.72
N LEU A 38 18.62 -9.29 -8.33
CA LEU A 38 18.11 -10.46 -7.61
C LEU A 38 19.10 -10.99 -6.58
N LEU A 39 20.40 -11.00 -6.91
CA LEU A 39 21.45 -11.41 -5.97
C LEU A 39 21.67 -10.35 -4.89
N GLU A 40 21.65 -9.08 -5.28
CA GLU A 40 21.84 -7.97 -4.36
C GLU A 40 20.68 -7.82 -3.37
N ALA A 41 19.46 -8.22 -3.75
CA ALA A 41 18.29 -8.20 -2.86
C ALA A 41 18.57 -8.90 -1.52
N PHE A 42 19.30 -10.02 -1.52
CA PHE A 42 19.69 -10.69 -0.27
C PHE A 42 20.61 -9.81 0.57
N TYR A 43 21.64 -9.22 -0.04
CA TYR A 43 22.56 -8.32 0.66
C TYR A 43 21.83 -7.07 1.19
N ASN A 44 21.00 -6.43 0.36
CA ASN A 44 20.25 -5.23 0.71
C ASN A 44 19.26 -5.47 1.84
N PHE A 45 18.61 -6.64 1.86
CA PHE A 45 17.74 -7.05 2.97
C PHE A 45 18.52 -7.10 4.29
N PHE A 46 19.62 -7.86 4.34
CA PHE A 46 20.41 -7.97 5.57
C PHE A 46 21.06 -6.64 5.97
N ALA A 47 21.54 -5.85 5.01
CA ALA A 47 22.10 -4.53 5.27
C ALA A 47 21.07 -3.57 5.89
N ALA A 48 19.81 -3.60 5.41
CA ALA A 48 18.72 -2.78 5.94
C ALA A 48 18.33 -3.19 7.36
N VAL A 49 18.23 -4.50 7.62
CA VAL A 49 17.83 -5.05 8.92
C VAL A 49 18.91 -4.85 9.98
N LEU A 50 20.19 -5.05 9.61
CA LEU A 50 21.31 -4.94 10.55
C LEU A 50 21.69 -3.49 10.87
N ASN A 51 21.24 -2.52 10.06
CA ASN A 51 21.58 -1.10 10.23
C ASN A 51 20.35 -0.19 10.24
N PRO A 52 19.46 -0.31 11.24
CA PRO A 52 18.23 0.49 11.32
C PRO A 52 18.52 2.00 11.43
N SER A 53 19.60 2.39 12.11
CA SER A 53 19.95 3.80 12.31
C SER A 53 20.20 4.56 11.01
N MET A 54 20.59 3.88 9.93
CA MET A 54 20.91 4.54 8.66
C MET A 54 19.68 5.05 7.89
N TRP A 55 18.47 4.62 8.27
CA TRP A 55 17.23 4.97 7.58
C TRP A 55 16.04 5.23 8.53
N LEU A 56 16.05 4.73 9.76
CA LEU A 56 15.00 4.99 10.77
C LEU A 56 15.28 6.19 11.67
N ASP A 57 16.52 6.69 11.73
CA ASP A 57 16.84 7.86 12.53
C ASP A 57 16.38 9.16 11.85
N TRP A 58 15.11 9.51 11.99
CA TRP A 58 14.53 10.71 11.38
C TRP A 58 14.96 12.02 12.03
N SER A 59 15.78 11.97 13.08
CA SER A 59 16.47 13.15 13.59
C SER A 59 17.58 13.61 12.64
N ASN A 60 18.16 12.67 11.88
CA ASN A 60 19.14 12.94 10.85
C ASN A 60 18.46 13.13 9.48
N SER A 61 18.61 14.31 8.90
CA SER A 61 18.07 14.64 7.57
C SER A 61 18.57 13.71 6.45
N GLU A 62 19.80 13.19 6.55
CA GLU A 62 20.33 12.23 5.58
C GLU A 62 19.65 10.87 5.66
N ALA A 63 19.39 10.39 6.88
CA ALA A 63 18.69 9.12 7.10
C ALA A 63 17.23 9.22 6.66
N LEU A 64 16.57 10.35 6.91
CA LEU A 64 15.22 10.61 6.40
C LEU A 64 15.20 10.62 4.86
N MET A 65 16.17 11.26 4.19
CA MET A 65 16.23 11.23 2.72
C MET A 65 16.50 9.83 2.16
N ARG A 66 17.31 9.01 2.85
CA ARG A 66 17.50 7.60 2.50
C ARG A 66 16.21 6.82 2.64
N PHE A 67 15.40 7.08 3.67
CA PHE A 67 14.08 6.45 3.83
C PHE A 67 13.12 6.82 2.69
N ILE A 68 13.07 8.11 2.35
CA ILE A 68 12.23 8.62 1.26
C ILE A 68 12.64 7.97 -0.07
N TYR A 69 13.94 7.89 -0.36
CA TYR A 69 14.42 7.20 -1.55
C TYR A 69 14.07 5.72 -1.54
N TYR A 70 14.36 5.02 -0.43
CA TYR A 70 14.20 3.57 -0.32
C TYR A 70 12.76 3.12 -0.56
N GLY A 71 11.78 3.83 -0.01
CA GLY A 71 10.37 3.44 -0.07
C GLY A 71 9.77 3.32 -1.48
N ALA A 72 10.42 3.90 -2.50
CA ALA A 72 10.06 3.75 -3.91
C ALA A 72 11.28 3.42 -4.79
N SER A 73 12.28 2.74 -4.21
CA SER A 73 13.52 2.35 -4.89
C SER A 73 13.38 1.02 -5.63
N VAL A 74 14.28 0.80 -6.61
CA VAL A 74 14.35 -0.46 -7.36
C VAL A 74 14.84 -1.60 -6.46
N GLU A 75 15.74 -1.27 -5.54
CA GLU A 75 16.34 -2.17 -4.58
C GLU A 75 15.28 -2.75 -3.64
N LEU A 76 14.41 -1.90 -3.07
CA LEU A 76 13.28 -2.36 -2.26
C LEU A 76 12.33 -3.25 -3.08
N PHE A 77 12.06 -2.89 -4.34
CA PHE A 77 11.23 -3.70 -5.22
C PHE A 77 11.80 -5.12 -5.39
N PHE A 78 13.10 -5.27 -5.68
CA PHE A 78 13.71 -6.59 -5.81
C PHE A 78 13.80 -7.35 -4.48
N VAL A 79 13.99 -6.67 -3.35
CA VAL A 79 13.91 -7.31 -2.02
C VAL A 79 12.52 -7.90 -1.77
N LEU A 80 11.46 -7.13 -2.04
CA LEU A 80 10.08 -7.60 -1.90
C LEU A 80 9.75 -8.71 -2.91
N LEU A 81 10.23 -8.59 -4.15
CA LEU A 81 10.05 -9.59 -5.19
C LEU A 81 10.72 -10.92 -4.82
N VAL A 82 11.97 -10.90 -4.35
CA VAL A 82 12.68 -12.09 -3.88
C VAL A 82 11.95 -12.72 -2.70
N GLY A 83 11.52 -11.91 -1.72
CA GLY A 83 10.70 -12.39 -0.61
C GLY A 83 9.42 -13.08 -1.09
N LEU A 84 8.70 -12.45 -2.03
CA LEU A 84 7.49 -13.01 -2.63
C LEU A 84 7.78 -14.33 -3.37
N LEU A 85 8.87 -14.40 -4.15
CA LEU A 85 9.27 -15.61 -4.86
C LEU A 85 9.63 -16.76 -3.90
N ILE A 86 10.33 -16.46 -2.80
CA ILE A 86 10.65 -17.45 -1.77
C ILE A 86 9.37 -17.98 -1.11
N VAL A 87 8.47 -17.09 -0.69
CA VAL A 87 7.18 -17.48 -0.09
C VAL A 87 6.36 -18.31 -1.06
N THR A 88 6.33 -17.92 -2.34
CA THR A 88 5.65 -18.67 -3.40
C THR A 88 6.27 -20.05 -3.61
N ALA A 89 7.60 -20.16 -3.65
CA ALA A 89 8.31 -21.43 -3.82
C ALA A 89 8.04 -22.39 -2.65
N VAL A 90 8.09 -21.88 -1.41
CA VAL A 90 7.75 -22.65 -0.20
C VAL A 90 6.27 -23.06 -0.24
N GLY A 91 5.36 -22.17 -0.65
CA GLY A 91 3.94 -22.49 -0.78
C GLY A 91 3.61 -23.51 -1.88
N ILE A 92 4.41 -23.55 -2.95
CA ILE A 92 4.29 -24.59 -3.99
C ILE A 92 4.71 -25.95 -3.46
N TRP A 93 5.73 -26.00 -2.61
CA TRP A 93 6.19 -27.22 -1.92
C TRP A 93 5.15 -27.68 -0.91
N GLU A 94 4.75 -26.80 0.01
CA GLU A 94 3.84 -27.12 1.11
C GLU A 94 2.50 -26.39 0.97
N ARG A 95 1.46 -27.11 0.55
CA ARG A 95 0.14 -26.53 0.30
C ARG A 95 -0.49 -25.94 1.56
N SER A 96 -0.25 -26.57 2.71
CA SER A 96 -0.75 -26.13 4.02
C SER A 96 -0.22 -24.74 4.36
N PHE A 97 1.03 -24.45 4.01
CA PHE A 97 1.65 -23.14 4.19
C PHE A 97 1.00 -22.08 3.27
N MET A 98 0.74 -22.41 2.01
CA MET A 98 0.10 -21.48 1.07
C MET A 98 -1.36 -21.15 1.46
N TRP A 99 -2.14 -22.14 1.93
CA TRP A 99 -3.45 -21.89 2.54
C TRP A 99 -3.35 -21.05 3.81
N GLY A 100 -2.28 -21.21 4.61
CA GLY A 100 -1.97 -20.33 5.73
C GLY A 100 -1.76 -18.87 5.30
N CYS A 101 -1.01 -18.65 4.22
CA CYS A 101 -0.78 -17.32 3.66
C CYS A 101 -2.08 -16.68 3.16
N VAL A 102 -2.90 -17.41 2.41
CA VAL A 102 -4.21 -16.92 1.92
C VAL A 102 -5.11 -16.52 3.09
N ARG A 103 -5.26 -17.39 4.10
CA ARG A 103 -6.06 -17.07 5.30
C ARG A 103 -5.52 -15.86 6.07
N GLY A 104 -4.20 -15.71 6.15
CA GLY A 104 -3.57 -14.56 6.79
C GLY A 104 -3.85 -13.26 6.04
N LEU A 105 -3.70 -13.25 4.71
CA LEU A 105 -3.92 -12.08 3.88
C LEU A 105 -5.40 -11.67 3.82
N GLU A 106 -6.31 -12.62 3.61
CA GLU A 106 -7.75 -12.35 3.59
C GLU A 106 -8.29 -12.02 4.97
N GLY A 107 -7.78 -12.70 6.01
CA GLY A 107 -8.10 -12.35 7.40
C GLY A 107 -7.68 -10.91 7.74
N PHE A 108 -6.48 -10.49 7.31
CA PHE A 108 -6.03 -9.12 7.46
C PHE A 108 -6.93 -8.12 6.71
N ALA A 109 -7.32 -8.44 5.47
CA ALA A 109 -8.24 -7.62 4.69
C ALA A 109 -9.62 -7.51 5.36
N ASN A 110 -10.16 -8.62 5.86
CA ASN A 110 -11.44 -8.66 6.57
C ASN A 110 -11.40 -7.88 7.89
N VAL A 111 -10.36 -8.07 8.72
CA VAL A 111 -10.23 -7.33 9.98
C VAL A 111 -10.12 -5.83 9.73
N THR A 112 -9.28 -5.44 8.77
CA THR A 112 -9.10 -4.02 8.39
C THR A 112 -10.41 -3.44 7.85
N GLY A 113 -11.08 -4.13 6.92
CA GLY A 113 -12.35 -3.68 6.35
C GLY A 113 -13.47 -3.57 7.36
N ARG A 114 -13.67 -4.58 8.22
CA ARG A 114 -14.68 -4.55 9.29
C ARG A 114 -14.41 -3.43 10.29
N PHE A 115 -13.14 -3.14 10.60
CA PHE A 115 -12.78 -2.01 11.46
C PHE A 115 -13.08 -0.66 10.81
N PHE A 116 -12.64 -0.44 9.57
CA PHE A 116 -12.85 0.84 8.88
C PHE A 116 -14.26 1.02 8.30
N ALA A 117 -15.08 -0.03 8.21
CA ALA A 117 -16.50 0.09 7.88
C ALA A 117 -17.26 0.98 8.87
N TRP A 118 -16.84 1.01 10.14
CA TRP A 118 -17.39 1.92 11.16
C TRP A 118 -17.18 3.41 10.82
N ALA A 119 -16.18 3.76 9.99
CA ALA A 119 -16.01 5.13 9.51
C ALA A 119 -17.21 5.59 8.66
N GLY A 120 -17.90 4.67 7.98
CA GLY A 120 -19.16 4.98 7.28
C GLY A 120 -20.29 5.37 8.24
N LEU A 121 -20.43 4.64 9.35
CA LEU A 121 -21.40 5.00 10.40
C LEU A 121 -21.05 6.36 11.04
N LEU A 122 -19.77 6.57 11.37
CA LEU A 122 -19.29 7.85 11.91
C LEU A 122 -19.55 9.02 10.95
N MET A 123 -19.32 8.83 9.66
CA MET A 123 -19.63 9.83 8.63
C MET A 123 -21.11 10.20 8.62
N VAL A 124 -22.03 9.23 8.67
CA VAL A 124 -23.47 9.49 8.69
C VAL A 124 -23.88 10.22 9.97
N LEU A 125 -23.38 9.79 11.13
CA LEU A 125 -23.67 10.44 12.41
C LEU A 125 -23.15 11.89 12.42
N GLN A 126 -21.93 12.12 11.95
CA GLN A 126 -21.36 13.45 11.83
C GLN A 126 -22.14 14.33 10.85
N GLN A 127 -22.58 13.77 9.71
CA GLN A 127 -23.44 14.49 8.75
C GLN A 127 -24.76 14.92 9.38
N ILE A 128 -25.39 14.06 10.21
CA ILE A 128 -26.61 14.40 10.95
C ILE A 128 -26.32 15.57 11.90
N ILE A 129 -25.26 15.48 12.71
CA ILE A 129 -24.87 16.55 13.65
C ILE A 129 -24.67 17.88 12.91
N ILE A 130 -23.96 17.88 11.78
CA ILE A 130 -23.74 19.07 10.95
C ILE A 130 -25.07 19.69 10.50
N VAL A 131 -26.00 18.87 10.01
CA VAL A 131 -27.32 19.35 9.56
C VAL A 131 -28.12 19.96 10.72
N PHE A 132 -28.12 19.34 11.90
CA PHE A 132 -28.80 19.89 13.08
C PHE A 132 -28.19 21.22 13.54
N MET A 133 -26.86 21.29 13.62
CA MET A 133 -26.15 22.50 14.06
C MET A 133 -26.37 23.68 13.11
N GLN A 134 -26.30 23.45 11.80
CA GLN A 134 -26.49 24.50 10.79
C GLN A 134 -27.95 24.91 10.64
N ARG A 135 -28.87 23.94 10.54
CA ARG A 135 -30.25 24.22 10.12
C ARG A 135 -31.20 24.49 11.27
N ILE A 136 -30.98 23.90 12.44
CA ILE A 136 -31.90 24.05 13.58
C ILE A 136 -31.35 25.06 14.58
N PHE A 137 -30.08 24.95 14.97
CA PHE A 137 -29.49 25.80 16.01
C PHE A 137 -28.81 27.07 15.45
N THR A 138 -28.64 27.17 14.13
CA THR A 138 -27.99 28.29 13.42
C THR A 138 -26.67 28.72 14.04
N ARG A 139 -25.96 27.79 14.68
CA ARG A 139 -24.63 27.99 15.25
C ARG A 139 -23.60 27.74 14.16
N PRO A 140 -22.55 28.57 14.02
CA PRO A 140 -21.48 28.35 13.05
C PRO A 140 -20.39 27.39 13.55
N ASP A 141 -20.36 27.11 14.85
CA ASP A 141 -19.31 26.39 15.56
C ASP A 141 -19.86 25.16 16.31
N ILE A 142 -19.06 24.10 16.33
CA ILE A 142 -19.31 22.92 17.15
C ILE A 142 -18.24 22.90 18.23
N SER A 143 -18.68 23.06 19.48
CA SER A 143 -17.82 22.90 20.65
C SER A 143 -18.05 21.52 21.25
N ILE A 144 -17.05 20.65 21.16
CA ILE A 144 -17.06 19.34 21.80
C ILE A 144 -15.97 19.37 22.88
N GLY A 145 -16.35 19.20 24.14
CA GLY A 145 -15.39 19.18 25.23
C GLY A 145 -15.96 18.72 26.57
N PHE A 146 -15.32 17.71 27.16
CA PHE A 146 -15.31 17.48 28.60
C PHE A 146 -14.08 18.22 29.16
N GLY A 147 -14.23 19.50 29.48
CA GLY A 147 -13.12 20.35 29.97
C GLY A 147 -12.69 21.42 28.98
N ILE A 148 -11.62 21.19 28.21
CA ILE A 148 -11.14 22.17 27.22
C ILE A 148 -12.00 22.04 25.96
N PRO A 149 -12.78 23.07 25.57
CA PRO A 149 -13.62 22.99 24.40
C PRO A 149 -12.74 23.04 23.15
N LEU A 150 -12.66 21.94 22.41
CA LEU A 150 -12.19 21.98 21.02
C LEU A 150 -13.31 22.62 20.21
N GLN A 151 -13.09 23.88 19.83
CA GLN A 151 -14.00 24.66 19.00
C GLN A 151 -13.46 24.67 17.58
N PHE A 152 -14.14 23.94 16.70
CA PHE A 152 -13.91 24.02 15.26
C PHE A 152 -15.18 24.50 14.57
N ASP A 153 -14.98 25.26 13.50
CA ASP A 153 -16.08 25.69 12.64
C ASP A 153 -16.75 24.47 11.99
N ILE A 154 -18.03 24.59 11.68
CA ILE A 154 -18.75 23.51 10.99
C ILE A 154 -18.12 23.18 9.62
N SER A 155 -17.46 24.16 8.99
CA SER A 155 -16.71 23.94 7.74
C SER A 155 -15.61 22.89 7.91
N TRP A 156 -14.93 22.85 9.06
CA TRP A 156 -13.89 21.88 9.35
C TRP A 156 -14.46 20.46 9.38
N PHE A 157 -15.54 20.25 10.15
CA PHE A 157 -16.23 18.96 10.26
C PHE A 157 -16.87 18.53 8.93
N ALA A 158 -17.33 19.46 8.12
CA ALA A 158 -17.88 19.17 6.80
C ALA A 158 -16.79 18.72 5.80
N GLU A 159 -15.59 19.32 5.86
CA GLU A 159 -14.46 18.88 5.06
C GLU A 159 -13.89 17.53 5.53
N GLU A 160 -13.89 17.26 6.84
CA GLU A 160 -13.47 15.99 7.43
C GLU A 160 -14.30 14.79 6.94
N LEU A 161 -15.57 14.97 6.57
CA LEU A 161 -16.38 13.90 5.98
C LEU A 161 -15.73 13.26 4.75
N LYS A 162 -14.94 14.04 3.98
CA LYS A 162 -14.16 13.52 2.86
C LYS A 162 -13.07 12.55 3.32
N LEU A 163 -12.48 12.76 4.50
CA LEU A 163 -11.50 11.85 5.08
C LEU A 163 -12.14 10.52 5.43
N PHE A 164 -13.30 10.53 6.10
CA PHE A 164 -14.03 9.30 6.39
C PHE A 164 -14.41 8.55 5.12
N ASN A 165 -14.78 9.26 4.05
CA ASN A 165 -15.06 8.64 2.77
C ASN A 165 -13.80 8.03 2.15
N ALA A 166 -12.69 8.75 2.16
CA ALA A 166 -11.41 8.24 1.70
C ALA A 166 -10.94 7.03 2.52
N LEU A 167 -11.15 7.01 3.84
CA LEU A 167 -10.85 5.87 4.71
C LEU A 167 -11.59 4.62 4.27
N VAL A 168 -12.92 4.72 4.09
CA VAL A 168 -13.74 3.59 3.64
C VAL A 168 -13.29 3.10 2.27
N VAL A 169 -13.09 4.00 1.30
CA VAL A 169 -12.70 3.60 -0.07
C VAL A 169 -11.29 2.99 -0.10
N CYS A 170 -10.33 3.61 0.59
CA CYS A 170 -8.93 3.21 0.51
C CYS A 170 -8.64 1.92 1.29
N LEU A 171 -9.28 1.72 2.44
CA LEU A 171 -8.97 0.63 3.36
C LEU A 171 -9.94 -0.55 3.25
N CYS A 172 -11.16 -0.33 2.75
CA CYS A 172 -12.14 -1.41 2.54
C CYS A 172 -12.11 -2.00 1.13
N VAL A 173 -11.26 -1.53 0.20
CA VAL A 173 -11.19 -2.06 -1.18
C VAL A 173 -10.87 -3.57 -1.23
N SER A 174 -9.93 -4.03 -0.42
CA SER A 174 -9.55 -5.45 -0.39
C SER A 174 -10.62 -6.28 0.31
N TYR A 175 -11.27 -5.70 1.32
CA TYR A 175 -12.41 -6.31 2.00
C TYR A 175 -13.59 -6.51 1.04
N THR A 176 -14.01 -5.48 0.30
CA THR A 176 -15.11 -5.64 -0.67
C THR A 176 -14.78 -6.65 -1.76
N PHE A 177 -13.50 -6.77 -2.14
CA PHE A 177 -13.06 -7.83 -3.05
C PHE A 177 -13.23 -9.23 -2.44
N VAL A 178 -12.75 -9.45 -1.21
CA VAL A 178 -12.89 -10.74 -0.49
C VAL A 178 -14.35 -11.11 -0.28
N GLN A 179 -15.20 -10.12 0.01
CA GLN A 179 -16.65 -10.31 0.17
C GLN A 179 -17.40 -10.54 -1.15
N GLY A 180 -16.75 -10.42 -2.30
CA GLY A 180 -17.40 -10.56 -3.61
C GLY A 180 -18.33 -9.40 -3.98
N GLY A 181 -18.27 -8.27 -3.26
CA GLY A 181 -19.11 -7.10 -3.50
C GLY A 181 -18.67 -6.22 -4.69
N HIS A 182 -17.81 -6.73 -5.57
CA HIS A 182 -17.37 -6.04 -6.76
C HIS A 182 -18.20 -6.47 -7.97
N VAL A 183 -18.58 -5.51 -8.81
CA VAL A 183 -19.27 -5.82 -10.07
C VAL A 183 -18.27 -6.44 -11.04
N ARG A 184 -18.45 -7.71 -11.34
CA ARG A 184 -17.66 -8.44 -12.34
C ARG A 184 -18.32 -8.33 -13.70
N VAL A 185 -17.57 -7.90 -14.72
CA VAL A 185 -18.05 -7.88 -16.11
C VAL A 185 -17.72 -9.23 -16.75
N ASP A 186 -18.53 -10.25 -16.42
CA ASP A 186 -18.23 -11.66 -16.67
C ASP A 186 -18.65 -12.18 -18.06
N LEU A 187 -18.54 -11.38 -19.13
CA LEU A 187 -19.00 -11.80 -20.46
C LEU A 187 -18.29 -13.07 -20.98
N PHE A 188 -16.99 -13.20 -20.75
CA PHE A 188 -16.20 -14.39 -21.13
C PHE A 188 -15.96 -15.35 -19.97
N TYR A 189 -16.15 -14.90 -18.73
CA TYR A 189 -15.90 -15.68 -17.52
C TYR A 189 -17.07 -16.62 -17.20
N ALA A 190 -18.32 -16.21 -17.43
CA ALA A 190 -19.50 -17.00 -17.11
C ALA A 190 -19.53 -18.38 -17.82
N GLY A 191 -19.08 -18.45 -19.07
CA GLY A 191 -19.02 -19.69 -19.86
C GLY A 191 -17.72 -20.49 -19.71
N ALA A 192 -16.74 -20.01 -18.96
CA ALA A 192 -15.43 -20.64 -18.86
C ALA A 192 -15.41 -21.84 -17.89
N LYS A 193 -14.60 -22.86 -18.20
CA LYS A 193 -14.36 -24.01 -17.32
C LYS A 193 -13.65 -23.57 -16.03
N PHE A 194 -13.87 -24.28 -14.92
CA PHE A 194 -13.25 -23.98 -13.62
C PHE A 194 -11.74 -23.68 -13.69
N ARG A 195 -10.97 -24.55 -14.37
CA ARG A 195 -9.52 -24.33 -14.53
C ARG A 195 -9.18 -23.09 -15.35
N THR A 196 -9.98 -22.75 -16.36
CA THR A 196 -9.79 -21.55 -17.16
C THR A 196 -10.07 -20.30 -16.35
N LYS A 197 -11.11 -20.31 -15.50
CA LYS A 197 -11.41 -19.22 -14.57
C LYS A 197 -10.22 -18.91 -13.65
N ARG A 198 -9.64 -19.93 -13.01
CA ARG A 198 -8.48 -19.74 -12.13
C ARG A 198 -7.23 -19.26 -12.86
N VAL A 199 -7.02 -19.67 -14.12
CA VAL A 199 -5.93 -19.14 -14.95
C VAL A 199 -6.16 -17.66 -15.29
N ILE A 200 -7.40 -17.27 -15.59
CA ILE A 200 -7.76 -15.86 -15.81
C ILE A 200 -7.50 -15.04 -14.54
N ASP A 201 -7.88 -15.53 -13.36
CA ASP A 201 -7.64 -14.85 -12.08
C ASP A 201 -6.14 -14.68 -11.79
N MET A 202 -5.35 -15.74 -11.99
CA MET A 202 -3.88 -15.68 -11.82
C MET A 202 -3.25 -14.68 -12.79
N PHE A 203 -3.67 -14.69 -14.06
CA PHE A 203 -3.18 -13.76 -15.08
C PHE A 203 -3.59 -12.32 -14.74
N GLY A 204 -4.84 -12.12 -14.32
CA GLY A 204 -5.39 -10.83 -13.90
C GLY A 204 -4.62 -10.22 -12.75
N ALA A 205 -4.38 -11.00 -11.70
CA ALA A 205 -3.61 -10.57 -10.54
C ALA A 205 -2.16 -10.21 -10.91
N LEU A 206 -1.49 -11.07 -11.69
CA LEU A 206 -0.06 -10.92 -12.00
C LEU A 206 0.25 -9.82 -13.02
N PHE A 207 -0.56 -9.68 -14.07
CA PHE A 207 -0.26 -8.76 -15.19
C PHE A 207 -1.03 -7.44 -15.14
N PHE A 208 -2.17 -7.38 -14.44
CA PHE A 208 -2.95 -6.15 -14.33
C PHE A 208 -2.92 -5.56 -12.91
N MET A 209 -3.27 -6.32 -11.87
CA MET A 209 -3.36 -5.77 -10.52
C MET A 209 -1.98 -5.40 -9.93
N ILE A 210 -1.01 -6.32 -9.94
CA ILE A 210 0.33 -6.08 -9.38
C ILE A 210 1.04 -4.91 -10.08
N PRO A 211 1.17 -4.84 -11.42
CA PRO A 211 1.90 -3.76 -12.08
C PRO A 211 1.24 -2.41 -11.88
N PHE A 212 -0.10 -2.34 -11.94
CA PHE A 212 -0.84 -1.11 -11.67
C PHE A 212 -0.60 -0.60 -10.24
N ALA A 213 -0.66 -1.50 -9.25
CA ALA A 213 -0.47 -1.14 -7.85
C ALA A 213 0.98 -0.72 -7.55
N ILE A 214 1.98 -1.36 -8.15
CA ILE A 214 3.39 -0.96 -8.03
C ILE A 214 3.60 0.45 -8.62
N VAL A 215 3.12 0.71 -9.83
CA VAL A 215 3.26 2.03 -10.45
C VAL A 215 2.59 3.10 -9.59
N THR A 216 1.39 2.82 -9.10
CA THR A 216 0.65 3.75 -8.22
C THR A 216 1.40 3.97 -6.90
N TRP A 217 2.00 2.93 -6.31
CA TRP A 217 2.85 3.04 -5.12
C TRP A 217 4.07 3.94 -5.37
N LEU A 218 4.81 3.72 -6.47
CA LEU A 218 6.02 4.47 -6.80
C LEU A 218 5.73 5.98 -6.87
N TYR A 219 4.69 6.38 -7.62
CA TYR A 219 4.31 7.79 -7.72
C TYR A 219 3.63 8.31 -6.44
N GLY A 220 2.82 7.48 -5.79
CA GLY A 220 2.11 7.81 -4.55
C GLY A 220 3.05 8.09 -3.38
N TRP A 221 4.15 7.35 -3.28
CA TRP A 221 5.15 7.52 -2.23
C TRP A 221 5.86 8.89 -2.33
N PHE A 222 6.39 9.25 -3.51
CA PHE A 222 6.98 10.57 -3.70
C PHE A 222 5.93 11.69 -3.63
N PHE A 223 4.68 11.41 -4.04
CA PHE A 223 3.55 12.31 -3.85
C PHE A 223 3.30 12.60 -2.37
N LEU A 224 3.35 11.60 -1.49
CA LEU A 224 3.21 11.82 -0.05
C LEU A 224 4.33 12.72 0.48
N TRP A 225 5.58 12.34 0.23
CA TRP A 225 6.74 12.99 0.84
C TRP A 225 6.97 14.44 0.43
N ARG A 226 6.65 14.82 -0.81
CA ARG A 226 6.78 16.21 -1.27
C ARG A 226 5.89 17.23 -0.58
N HIS A 227 4.94 16.78 0.22
CA HIS A 227 4.06 17.67 0.99
C HIS A 227 4.26 17.51 2.50
N LEU A 228 5.22 16.66 2.90
CA LEU A 228 5.69 16.53 4.28
C LEU A 228 7.02 17.26 4.48
N VAL A 229 7.82 17.35 3.42
CA VAL A 229 9.21 17.77 3.48
C VAL A 229 9.56 18.70 2.33
N THR A 230 10.39 19.71 2.62
CA THR A 230 11.02 20.60 1.64
C THR A 230 12.54 20.48 1.75
N PRO A 231 13.32 20.52 0.64
CA PRO A 231 12.91 20.65 -0.76
C PRO A 231 12.23 19.38 -1.31
N ASN A 232 11.31 19.57 -2.27
CA ASN A 232 10.45 18.50 -2.76
C ASN A 232 11.26 17.37 -3.41
N PRO A 233 11.16 16.12 -2.92
CA PRO A 233 11.71 14.95 -3.58
C PRO A 233 10.91 14.63 -4.84
N SER A 234 11.61 14.33 -5.93
CA SER A 234 11.02 13.83 -7.18
C SER A 234 11.33 12.34 -7.36
N ALA A 235 10.44 11.62 -8.04
CA ALA A 235 10.67 10.22 -8.42
C ALA A 235 11.87 10.03 -9.36
N SER A 236 12.29 11.08 -10.05
CA SER A 236 13.45 11.08 -10.94
C SER A 236 14.78 11.43 -10.27
N ASP A 237 14.77 11.84 -9.01
CA ASP A 237 15.99 12.27 -8.32
C ASP A 237 16.86 11.07 -7.92
N ARG A 238 18.14 11.09 -8.29
CA ARG A 238 19.12 10.10 -7.83
C ARG A 238 19.47 10.31 -6.36
N LEU A 239 19.88 9.24 -5.68
CA LEU A 239 20.24 9.25 -4.26
C LEU A 239 21.25 10.35 -3.90
N GLU A 240 22.30 10.56 -4.70
CA GLU A 240 23.28 11.62 -4.44
C GLU A 240 22.67 13.03 -4.42
N LEU A 241 21.72 13.29 -5.31
CA LEU A 241 21.03 14.58 -5.40
C LEU A 241 20.11 14.76 -4.19
N LEU A 242 19.44 13.69 -3.74
CA LEU A 242 18.64 13.68 -2.52
C LEU A 242 19.51 13.89 -1.26
N LEU A 243 20.69 13.28 -1.17
CA LEU A 243 21.63 13.51 -0.07
C LEU A 243 22.19 14.93 -0.07
N ARG A 244 22.46 15.52 -1.24
CA ARG A 244 22.83 16.95 -1.33
C ARG A 244 21.71 17.86 -0.83
N LYS A 245 20.45 17.52 -1.16
CA LYS A 245 19.24 18.21 -0.69
C LYS A 245 18.99 18.01 0.82
N ALA A 246 19.46 16.90 1.41
CA ALA A 246 19.26 16.58 2.83
C ALA A 246 19.75 17.69 3.78
N ARG A 247 20.82 18.40 3.41
CA ARG A 247 21.37 19.52 4.19
C ARG A 247 20.41 20.70 4.37
N LEU A 248 19.43 20.83 3.48
CA LEU A 248 18.43 21.89 3.49
C LEU A 248 17.03 21.36 3.88
N LEU A 249 16.96 20.11 4.32
CA LEU A 249 15.70 19.44 4.60
C LEU A 249 14.99 20.08 5.78
N LYS A 250 13.72 20.41 5.58
CA LYS A 250 12.82 20.91 6.62
C LYS A 250 11.50 20.18 6.53
N TRP A 251 10.96 19.82 7.69
CA TRP A 251 9.58 19.40 7.82
C TRP A 251 8.67 20.58 7.46
N ASN A 252 7.82 20.37 6.47
CA ASN A 252 6.83 21.33 6.02
C ASN A 252 5.54 20.56 5.69
N VAL A 253 4.85 20.17 6.76
CA VAL A 253 3.62 19.37 6.63
C VAL A 253 2.51 20.28 6.15
N GLU A 254 2.04 20.04 4.93
CA GLU A 254 0.85 20.70 4.40
C GLU A 254 -0.40 20.20 5.12
N THR A 255 -0.86 20.99 6.06
CA THR A 255 -2.04 20.70 6.88
C THR A 255 -3.34 21.16 6.22
N ILE A 256 -3.33 22.30 5.51
CA ILE A 256 -4.53 22.96 5.01
C ILE A 256 -4.73 22.70 3.50
N GLY A 257 -5.95 22.36 3.09
CA GLY A 257 -6.31 22.07 1.70
C GLY A 257 -6.96 23.23 0.95
N PHE A 258 -8.22 23.55 1.29
CA PHE A 258 -9.07 24.42 0.46
C PHE A 258 -9.52 25.71 1.14
N SER A 259 -9.70 25.70 2.47
CA SER A 259 -10.15 26.86 3.23
C SER A 259 -9.27 27.08 4.47
N PRO A 260 -9.02 28.35 4.89
CA PRO A 260 -8.21 28.65 6.07
C PRO A 260 -8.73 28.02 7.37
N ASN A 261 -10.05 27.81 7.47
CA ASN A 261 -10.73 27.18 8.62
C ASN A 261 -11.14 25.72 8.32
N GLY A 262 -10.63 25.16 7.22
CA GLY A 262 -10.94 23.82 6.74
C GLY A 262 -10.18 22.73 7.47
N PHE A 263 -10.47 21.48 7.09
CA PHE A 263 -9.86 20.31 7.71
C PHE A 263 -8.33 20.38 7.57
N ASN A 264 -7.62 20.38 8.70
CA ASN A 264 -6.18 20.63 8.79
C ASN A 264 -5.33 19.34 8.78
N GLY A 265 -5.93 18.19 8.47
CA GLY A 265 -5.26 16.90 8.36
C GLY A 265 -5.02 16.44 6.91
N TYR A 266 -4.83 17.35 5.94
CA TYR A 266 -4.84 16.98 4.52
C TYR A 266 -3.75 15.98 4.11
N PHE A 267 -2.62 15.94 4.83
CA PHE A 267 -1.57 14.93 4.64
C PHE A 267 -2.08 13.49 4.81
N LEU A 268 -3.14 13.26 5.60
CA LEU A 268 -3.73 11.93 5.82
C LEU A 268 -4.26 11.31 4.53
N PHE A 269 -4.84 12.10 3.62
CA PHE A 269 -5.29 11.60 2.32
C PHE A 269 -4.14 10.99 1.51
N LYS A 270 -2.95 11.57 1.61
CA LYS A 270 -1.76 11.13 0.88
C LYS A 270 -1.21 9.83 1.48
N ILE A 271 -1.30 9.69 2.82
CA ILE A 271 -0.99 8.44 3.52
C ILE A 271 -2.00 7.35 3.11
N LEU A 272 -3.29 7.69 3.01
CA LEU A 272 -4.33 6.74 2.59
C LEU A 272 -4.13 6.23 1.17
N LEU A 273 -3.61 7.05 0.24
CA LEU A 273 -3.24 6.58 -1.10
C LEU A 273 -2.14 5.51 -1.05
N CYS A 274 -1.13 5.68 -0.20
CA CYS A 274 -0.08 4.67 -0.02
C CYS A 274 -0.66 3.40 0.64
N ALA A 275 -1.50 3.56 1.66
CA ALA A 275 -2.17 2.45 2.33
C ALA A 275 -3.08 1.66 1.37
N PHE A 276 -3.84 2.35 0.52
CA PHE A 276 -4.64 1.75 -0.56
C PHE A 276 -3.77 0.90 -1.49
N CYS A 277 -2.64 1.42 -1.94
CA CYS A 277 -1.73 0.67 -2.82
C CYS A 277 -1.21 -0.59 -2.12
N ALA A 278 -0.81 -0.49 -0.85
CA ALA A 278 -0.38 -1.66 -0.07
C ALA A 278 -1.51 -2.70 0.05
N MET A 279 -2.73 -2.26 0.34
CA MET A 279 -3.90 -3.14 0.43
C MET A 279 -4.19 -3.87 -0.88
N VAL A 280 -4.08 -3.18 -2.02
CA VAL A 280 -4.26 -3.78 -3.36
C VAL A 280 -3.14 -4.76 -3.71
N ILE A 281 -1.88 -4.45 -3.37
CA ILE A 281 -0.74 -5.38 -3.58
C ILE A 281 -0.96 -6.68 -2.79
N LEU A 282 -1.30 -6.56 -1.50
CA LEU A 282 -1.57 -7.73 -0.65
C LEU A 282 -2.77 -8.54 -1.18
N GLN A 283 -3.82 -7.85 -1.64
CA GLN A 283 -4.98 -8.50 -2.24
C GLN A 283 -4.61 -9.25 -3.52
N ALA A 284 -3.81 -8.65 -4.41
CA ALA A 284 -3.40 -9.30 -5.65
C ALA A 284 -2.57 -10.58 -5.38
N ILE A 285 -1.70 -10.55 -4.37
CA ILE A 285 -0.96 -11.73 -3.91
C ILE A 285 -1.92 -12.81 -3.39
N SER A 286 -2.91 -12.42 -2.58
CA SER A 286 -3.91 -13.35 -2.05
C SER A 286 -4.73 -14.03 -3.17
N VAL A 287 -5.22 -13.23 -4.13
CA VAL A 287 -5.97 -13.73 -5.29
C VAL A 287 -5.13 -14.70 -6.11
N PHE A 288 -3.86 -14.38 -6.36
CA PHE A 288 -2.95 -15.25 -7.07
C PHE A 288 -2.73 -16.58 -6.35
N TYR A 289 -2.47 -16.56 -5.03
CA TYR A 289 -2.27 -17.77 -4.24
C TYR A 289 -3.52 -18.64 -4.12
N ARG A 290 -4.69 -18.03 -3.92
CA ARG A 290 -5.97 -18.73 -3.91
C ARG A 290 -6.23 -19.41 -5.25
N ALA A 291 -6.12 -18.67 -6.35
CA ALA A 291 -6.36 -19.21 -7.69
C ALA A 291 -5.35 -20.33 -8.05
N LEU A 292 -4.09 -20.22 -7.61
CA LEU A 292 -3.09 -21.26 -7.80
C LEU A 292 -3.40 -22.54 -7.01
N LEU A 293 -3.88 -22.43 -5.76
CA LEU A 293 -4.30 -23.56 -4.95
C LEU A 293 -5.54 -24.24 -5.54
N GLU A 294 -6.56 -23.45 -5.89
CA GLU A 294 -7.80 -23.94 -6.46
C GLU A 294 -7.58 -24.63 -7.81
N PHE A 295 -6.66 -24.10 -8.63
CA PHE A 295 -6.25 -24.75 -9.87
C PHE A 295 -5.60 -26.13 -9.64
N ARG A 296 -4.79 -26.29 -8.57
CA ARG A 296 -4.06 -27.53 -8.25
C ARG A 296 -4.92 -28.58 -7.53
N GLU A 297 -5.78 -28.17 -6.59
CA GLU A 297 -6.66 -29.05 -5.81
C GLU A 297 -7.94 -29.41 -6.57
N GLY A 298 -8.42 -28.55 -7.48
CA GLY A 298 -9.60 -28.79 -8.30
C GLY A 298 -10.89 -28.21 -7.71
N PRO A 299 -12.06 -28.55 -8.28
CA PRO A 299 -13.34 -27.89 -7.96
C PRO A 299 -13.76 -27.99 -6.49
N GLU A 300 -13.35 -29.05 -5.79
CA GLU A 300 -13.68 -29.26 -4.36
C GLU A 300 -13.04 -28.23 -3.42
N SER A 301 -12.06 -27.47 -3.92
CA SER A 301 -11.36 -26.43 -3.15
C SER A 301 -11.90 -25.01 -3.40
N GLU A 302 -12.93 -24.88 -4.24
CA GLU A 302 -13.59 -23.59 -4.49
C GLU A 302 -14.12 -22.98 -3.19
N ASP A 303 -13.81 -21.70 -2.95
CA ASP A 303 -14.22 -20.93 -1.77
C ASP A 303 -13.78 -21.54 -0.42
N LYS A 304 -12.82 -22.46 -0.43
CA LYS A 304 -12.28 -23.06 0.79
C LYS A 304 -11.67 -21.99 1.69
N TYR A 305 -12.03 -22.05 2.98
CA TYR A 305 -11.64 -21.10 4.04
C TYR A 305 -12.03 -19.64 3.81
N LEU A 306 -12.93 -19.35 2.87
CA LEU A 306 -13.37 -17.98 2.61
C LEU A 306 -14.28 -17.50 3.75
N ASP A 307 -13.90 -16.39 4.38
CA ASP A 307 -14.67 -15.73 5.44
C ASP A 307 -15.54 -14.62 4.81
N ARG A 308 -16.79 -14.97 4.50
CA ARG A 308 -17.80 -14.03 4.02
C ARG A 308 -18.70 -13.57 5.17
N ASP A 309 -18.97 -12.27 5.20
CA ASP A 309 -19.98 -11.68 6.07
C ASP A 309 -21.37 -12.03 5.52
N THR A 310 -22.17 -12.71 6.34
CA THR A 310 -23.56 -13.06 6.04
C THR A 310 -24.50 -12.21 6.88
N LEU A 311 -25.67 -11.82 6.35
CA LEU A 311 -26.68 -11.07 7.11
C LEU A 311 -27.54 -11.99 8.01
N GLY A 312 -27.31 -13.31 7.96
CA GLY A 312 -28.08 -14.36 8.63
C GLY A 312 -28.48 -15.47 7.67
N GLU A 313 -29.03 -16.58 8.18
CA GLU A 313 -29.56 -17.65 7.32
C GLU A 313 -30.71 -17.11 6.44
N GLY A 314 -30.50 -17.07 5.12
CA GLY A 314 -31.52 -16.72 4.12
C GLY A 314 -31.44 -15.30 3.54
N GLU A 315 -30.54 -14.44 4.03
CA GLU A 315 -30.23 -13.14 3.42
C GLU A 315 -28.75 -13.12 3.03
N GLU A 316 -28.39 -13.84 1.97
CA GLU A 316 -27.17 -13.48 1.24
C GLU A 316 -27.38 -12.05 0.73
N ALA A 317 -26.46 -11.15 1.08
CA ALA A 317 -26.57 -9.73 0.73
C ALA A 317 -26.77 -9.61 -0.77
N TYR A 318 -28.02 -9.34 -1.20
CA TYR A 318 -28.50 -9.24 -2.57
C TYR A 318 -27.35 -9.21 -3.58
N GLU A 319 -26.91 -10.39 -4.04
CA GLU A 319 -25.99 -10.48 -5.16
C GLU A 319 -26.69 -9.74 -6.29
N GLY A 320 -26.11 -8.62 -6.72
CA GLY A 320 -26.66 -7.81 -7.79
C GLY A 320 -26.73 -8.63 -9.07
N THR A 321 -27.82 -9.35 -9.25
CA THR A 321 -28.23 -9.97 -10.50
C THR A 321 -28.53 -8.85 -11.48
N HIS A 322 -27.63 -8.63 -12.43
CA HIS A 322 -27.97 -8.18 -13.78
C HIS A 322 -26.99 -8.77 -14.78
#